data_AF-A0A6N2CWT9-F1
#
_entry.id   AF-A0A6N2CWT9-F1
#
_cell.length_a   1.000
_cell.length_b   1.000
_cell.length_c   1.000
_cell.angle_alpha   90.00
_cell.angle_beta   90.00
_cell.angle_gamma   90.00
#
_symmetry.space_group_name_H-M   'P 1'
#
loop_
_entity.id
_entity.type
_entity.pdbx_description
1 polymer ?
#
loop_
_entity_poly.entity_id
_entity_poly.type
_entity_poly.pdbx_seq_one_letter_code
_entity_poly.pdbx_strand_id
1 'polypeptide(L)'
;MSHSVRALTTMVRELVGAGELAESSGVVAFRWREGEAVPGSVAVGTVEVPVAWAPSELALRVLLAEPGAAGPRVVLTPLEGRQLAEDVRARLLSRQVHELRMLEVLRRRLGAVEVSPALAQDTELQRVLLDEVDDAFLERVPAGVLDREMALAWVVHHLLGGKQAPTPSVLLGVVQRMAQRAAGIPEGVLVGVSERLSLAAGPVGRLVGEWLVRGGGAPGPWVQAVVAEAVDTAGRAGVGGRTLGQAESVLPPWLREEAAAGA
;
A
#
# COMPACT_ATOMS: atom_id res chain seq x y z
N MET A 1 -9.01 -2.93 8.15
CA MET A 1 -8.54 -4.34 8.10
C MET A 1 -7.06 -4.33 8.49
N SER A 2 -6.59 -5.21 9.37
CA SER A 2 -5.17 -5.19 9.82
C SER A 2 -4.22 -5.52 8.67
N HIS A 3 -3.06 -4.85 8.61
CA HIS A 3 -2.01 -5.00 7.60
C HIS A 3 -1.61 -6.47 7.37
N SER A 4 -1.47 -7.23 8.46
CA SER A 4 -1.09 -8.64 8.37
C SER A 4 -2.19 -9.52 7.80
N VAL A 5 -3.47 -9.13 7.88
CA VAL A 5 -4.58 -9.90 7.30
C VAL A 5 -4.56 -9.81 5.77
N ARG A 6 -4.23 -8.64 5.20
CA ARG A 6 -4.09 -8.50 3.74
C ARG A 6 -2.86 -9.23 3.22
N ALA A 7 -1.75 -9.15 3.95
CA ALA A 7 -0.55 -9.93 3.66
C ALA A 7 -0.81 -11.44 3.72
N LEU A 8 -1.51 -11.91 4.75
CA LEU A 8 -1.95 -13.31 4.89
C LEU A 8 -2.82 -13.72 3.72
N THR A 9 -3.83 -12.91 3.37
CA THR A 9 -4.74 -13.19 2.25
C THR A 9 -3.99 -13.35 0.94
N THR A 10 -3.02 -12.48 0.69
CA THR A 10 -2.18 -12.56 -0.50
C THR A 10 -1.32 -13.84 -0.49
N MET A 11 -0.68 -14.16 0.62
CA MET A 11 0.15 -15.37 0.75
C MET A 11 -0.66 -16.66 0.60
N VAL A 12 -1.82 -16.75 1.26
CA VAL A 12 -2.69 -17.92 1.15
C VAL A 12 -3.18 -18.06 -0.29
N ARG A 13 -3.55 -16.95 -0.95
CA ARG A 13 -3.95 -16.97 -2.37
C ARG A 13 -2.84 -17.49 -3.28
N GLU A 14 -1.60 -17.08 -3.07
CA GLU A 14 -0.46 -17.57 -3.85
C GLU A 14 -0.22 -19.08 -3.63
N LEU A 15 -0.30 -19.56 -2.38
CA LEU A 15 -0.16 -20.99 -2.08
C LEU A 15 -1.32 -21.82 -2.64
N VAL A 16 -2.55 -21.29 -2.62
CA VAL A 16 -3.71 -21.94 -3.25
C VAL A 16 -3.60 -21.92 -4.78
N GLY A 17 -3.21 -20.79 -5.37
CA GLY A 17 -3.06 -20.61 -6.81
C GLY A 17 -1.93 -21.47 -7.40
N ALA A 18 -0.90 -21.79 -6.61
CA ALA A 18 0.13 -22.77 -6.95
C ALA A 18 -0.39 -24.23 -6.95
N GLY A 19 -1.66 -24.46 -6.63
CA GLY A 19 -2.27 -25.79 -6.55
C GLY A 19 -1.99 -26.52 -5.24
N GLU A 20 -1.22 -25.94 -4.31
CA GLU A 20 -0.85 -26.64 -3.08
C GLU A 20 -2.05 -26.84 -2.14
N LEU A 21 -2.98 -25.88 -2.08
CA LEU A 21 -4.13 -25.91 -1.15
C LEU A 21 -5.48 -26.26 -1.79
N ALA A 22 -5.65 -26.13 -3.11
CA ALA A 22 -6.95 -26.34 -3.77
C ALA A 22 -7.36 -27.83 -3.84
N GLU A 23 -6.38 -28.73 -3.90
CA GLU A 23 -6.60 -30.18 -3.98
C GLU A 23 -6.20 -30.93 -2.71
N SER A 24 -5.53 -30.25 -1.76
CA SER A 24 -5.10 -30.86 -0.51
C SER A 24 -6.05 -30.51 0.64
N SER A 25 -6.42 -31.51 1.43
CA SER A 25 -6.97 -31.31 2.78
C SER A 25 -5.87 -30.85 3.77
N GLY A 26 -4.89 -30.08 3.28
CA GLY A 26 -3.67 -29.74 3.98
C GLY A 26 -3.83 -28.57 4.93
N VAL A 27 -3.00 -28.55 5.98
CA VAL A 27 -2.91 -27.44 6.92
C VAL A 27 -1.65 -26.64 6.64
N VAL A 28 -1.79 -25.34 6.39
CA VAL A 28 -0.66 -24.42 6.25
C VAL A 28 -0.56 -23.54 7.49
N ALA A 29 0.61 -23.53 8.10
CA ALA A 29 0.88 -22.71 9.28
C ALA A 29 1.65 -21.44 8.91
N PHE A 30 1.23 -20.30 9.47
CA PHE A 30 1.96 -19.05 9.41
C PHE A 30 2.34 -18.59 10.81
N ARG A 31 3.55 -18.04 10.90
CA ARG A 31 4.01 -17.32 12.08
C ARG A 31 3.23 -16.02 12.18
N TRP A 32 2.70 -15.77 13.37
CA TRP A 32 1.83 -14.64 13.65
C TRP A 32 2.10 -14.10 15.05
N ARG A 33 1.98 -12.78 15.24
CA ARG A 33 2.34 -12.15 16.50
C ARG A 33 1.23 -12.32 17.53
N GLU A 34 1.60 -12.54 18.79
CA GLU A 34 0.63 -12.50 19.88
C GLU A 34 0.03 -11.09 19.99
N GLY A 35 -1.27 -11.03 20.32
CA GLY A 35 -2.03 -9.78 20.43
C GLY A 35 -2.47 -9.19 19.09
N GLU A 36 -2.01 -9.72 17.96
CA GLU A 36 -2.48 -9.30 16.65
C GLU A 36 -3.82 -9.95 16.30
N ALA A 37 -4.74 -9.17 15.72
CA ALA A 37 -6.07 -9.64 15.37
C ALA A 37 -6.03 -10.82 14.39
N VAL A 38 -6.60 -11.96 14.81
CA VAL A 38 -6.70 -13.16 13.99
C VAL A 38 -7.99 -13.10 13.18
N PRO A 39 -7.93 -13.16 11.83
CA PRO A 39 -9.13 -13.25 11.02
C PRO A 39 -9.80 -14.62 11.24
N GLY A 40 -11.13 -14.70 11.13
CA GLY A 40 -11.85 -15.97 11.21
C GLY A 40 -11.76 -16.82 9.94
N SER A 41 -11.67 -16.15 8.79
CA SER A 41 -11.47 -16.76 7.47
C SER A 41 -10.69 -15.82 6.56
N VAL A 42 -10.16 -16.37 5.47
CA VAL A 42 -9.45 -15.65 4.42
C VAL A 42 -10.07 -16.03 3.08
N ALA A 43 -10.49 -15.03 2.30
CA ALA A 43 -11.08 -15.24 0.99
C ALA A 43 -10.01 -15.44 -0.10
N VAL A 44 -10.10 -16.57 -0.80
CA VAL A 44 -9.23 -16.93 -1.91
C VAL A 44 -10.07 -17.25 -3.14
N GLY A 45 -10.15 -16.30 -4.07
CA GLY A 45 -11.07 -16.41 -5.20
C GLY A 45 -12.51 -16.49 -4.70
N THR A 46 -13.20 -17.60 -4.97
CA THR A 46 -14.57 -17.87 -4.51
C THR A 46 -14.62 -18.76 -3.26
N VAL A 47 -13.46 -19.16 -2.72
CA VAL A 47 -13.36 -20.09 -1.58
C VAL A 47 -13.00 -19.31 -0.32
N GLU A 48 -13.76 -19.52 0.75
CA GLU A 48 -13.38 -19.07 2.09
C GLU A 48 -12.55 -20.15 2.78
N VAL A 49 -11.32 -19.80 3.16
CA VAL A 49 -10.42 -20.71 3.88
C VAL A 49 -10.49 -20.36 5.37
N PRO A 50 -10.91 -21.28 6.24
CA PRO A 50 -10.97 -21.02 7.68
C PRO A 50 -9.58 -20.82 8.28
N VAL A 51 -9.49 -19.89 9.22
CA VAL A 51 -8.26 -19.55 9.94
C VAL A 51 -8.43 -19.90 11.41
N ALA A 52 -7.46 -20.61 11.98
CA ALA A 52 -7.43 -20.96 13.39
C ALA A 52 -6.19 -20.39 14.09
N TRP A 53 -6.35 -19.93 15.33
CA TRP A 53 -5.24 -19.52 16.19
C TRP A 53 -4.74 -20.69 17.04
N ALA A 54 -3.43 -20.90 17.06
CA ALA A 54 -2.76 -21.95 17.83
C ALA A 54 -1.61 -21.35 18.65
N PRO A 55 -1.86 -20.92 19.90
CA PRO A 55 -0.86 -20.24 20.72
C PRO A 55 0.24 -21.17 21.23
N SER A 56 0.05 -22.49 21.14
CA SER A 56 0.99 -23.48 21.65
C SER A 56 1.06 -24.71 20.76
N GLU A 57 2.11 -25.53 20.93
CA GLU A 57 2.27 -26.78 20.20
C GLU A 57 1.14 -27.78 20.51
N LEU A 58 0.61 -27.76 21.74
CA LEU A 58 -0.54 -28.57 22.10
C LEU A 58 -1.79 -28.15 21.32
N ALA A 59 -2.04 -26.83 21.21
CA ALA A 59 -3.15 -26.32 20.40
C ALA A 59 -3.01 -26.71 18.92
N LEU A 60 -1.78 -26.65 18.38
CA LEU A 60 -1.48 -27.15 17.04
C LEU A 60 -1.82 -28.64 16.90
N ARG A 61 -1.40 -29.49 17.85
CA ARG A 61 -1.73 -30.92 17.82
C ARG A 61 -3.23 -31.17 17.83
N VAL A 62 -3.99 -30.42 18.63
CA VAL A 62 -5.46 -30.53 18.67
C VAL A 62 -6.06 -30.19 17.30
N LEU A 63 -5.68 -29.04 16.73
CA LEU A 63 -6.18 -28.61 15.41
C LEU A 63 -5.80 -29.58 14.28
N LEU A 64 -4.60 -30.17 14.34
CA LEU A 64 -4.11 -31.15 13.37
C LEU A 64 -4.66 -32.56 13.60
N ALA A 65 -5.26 -32.83 14.76
CA ALA A 65 -5.87 -34.12 15.09
C ALA A 65 -7.36 -34.17 14.74
N GLU A 66 -8.02 -33.02 14.56
CA GLU A 66 -9.44 -32.95 14.18
C GLU A 66 -9.68 -33.66 12.84
N PRO A 67 -10.34 -34.83 12.85
CA PRO A 67 -10.73 -35.51 11.63
C PRO A 67 -11.94 -34.78 11.05
N GLY A 68 -11.85 -34.32 9.80
CA GLY A 68 -13.05 -33.87 9.07
C GLY A 68 -13.15 -32.41 8.69
N ALA A 69 -12.04 -31.66 8.64
CA ALA A 69 -12.03 -30.47 7.81
C ALA A 69 -12.00 -30.89 6.34
N ALA A 70 -13.15 -30.97 5.68
CA ALA A 70 -13.20 -31.16 4.23
C ALA A 70 -12.70 -29.87 3.56
N GLY A 71 -11.38 -29.67 3.51
CA GLY A 71 -10.76 -28.55 2.81
C GLY A 71 -9.50 -27.99 3.48
N PRO A 72 -8.81 -27.07 2.79
CA PRO A 72 -7.62 -26.40 3.29
C PRO A 72 -7.90 -25.61 4.58
N ARG A 73 -6.94 -25.61 5.51
CA ARG A 73 -6.98 -24.79 6.73
C ARG A 73 -5.71 -23.96 6.87
N VAL A 74 -5.88 -22.73 7.33
CA VAL A 74 -4.77 -21.86 7.71
C VAL A 74 -4.67 -21.83 9.23
N VAL A 75 -3.49 -22.08 9.76
CA VAL A 75 -3.22 -21.95 11.20
C VAL A 75 -2.24 -20.80 11.42
N LEU A 76 -2.57 -19.93 12.36
CA LEU A 76 -1.70 -18.86 12.83
C LEU A 76 -1.12 -19.28 14.19
N THR A 77 0.19 -19.11 14.37
CA THR A 77 0.89 -19.52 15.60
C THR A 77 2.04 -18.56 15.92
N PRO A 78 2.37 -18.30 17.20
CA PRO A 78 3.56 -17.51 17.53
C PRO A 78 4.86 -18.32 17.39
N LEU A 79 4.74 -19.64 17.23
CA LEU A 79 5.86 -20.57 17.18
C LEU A 79 6.60 -20.51 15.84
N GLU A 80 7.92 -20.64 15.90
CA GLU A 80 8.80 -20.85 14.76
C GLU A 80 8.84 -22.34 14.39
N GLY A 81 9.07 -22.65 13.12
CA GLY A 81 9.11 -24.05 12.65
C GLY A 81 10.11 -24.94 13.39
N ARG A 82 11.21 -24.38 13.90
CA ARG A 82 12.22 -25.11 14.70
C ARG A 82 11.77 -25.44 16.12
N GLN A 83 10.74 -24.77 16.62
CA GLN A 83 10.17 -25.01 17.95
C GLN A 83 9.15 -26.15 17.92
N LEU A 84 8.71 -26.57 16.73
CA LEU A 84 7.73 -27.63 16.57
C LEU A 84 8.39 -29.01 16.58
N ALA A 85 7.81 -29.90 17.36
CA ALA A 85 8.09 -31.33 17.29
C ALA A 85 7.86 -31.89 15.87
N GLU A 86 8.60 -32.94 15.53
CA GLU A 86 8.63 -33.50 14.17
C GLU A 86 7.28 -34.08 13.73
N ASP A 87 6.50 -34.64 14.66
CA ASP A 87 5.15 -35.14 14.42
C ASP A 87 4.19 -34.03 13.96
N VAL A 88 4.31 -32.84 14.58
CA VAL A 88 3.52 -31.65 14.24
C VAL A 88 3.92 -31.14 12.87
N ARG A 89 5.23 -30.97 12.62
CA ARG A 89 5.72 -30.51 11.31
C ARG A 89 5.30 -31.44 10.19
N ALA A 90 5.39 -32.76 10.39
CA ALA A 90 5.07 -33.75 9.35
C ALA A 90 3.61 -33.69 8.86
N ARG A 91 2.70 -33.11 9.65
CA ARG A 91 1.27 -32.92 9.30
C ARG A 91 0.97 -31.59 8.62
N LEU A 92 1.92 -30.65 8.60
CA LEU A 92 1.79 -29.40 7.84
C LEU A 92 2.09 -29.67 6.36
N LEU A 93 1.34 -29.03 5.47
CA LEU A 93 1.42 -29.23 4.01
C LEU A 93 2.87 -29.05 3.48
N SER A 94 3.58 -28.05 3.99
CA SER A 94 4.95 -27.72 3.60
C SER A 94 6.00 -28.15 4.64
N ARG A 95 5.60 -28.88 5.68
CA ARG A 95 6.41 -29.25 6.86
C ARG A 95 7.10 -28.09 7.58
N GLN A 96 6.63 -26.87 7.36
CA GLN A 96 7.20 -25.66 7.94
C GLN A 96 6.12 -24.66 8.37
N VAL A 97 6.51 -23.74 9.24
CA VAL A 97 5.71 -22.55 9.55
C VAL A 97 6.24 -21.41 8.69
N HIS A 98 5.39 -20.84 7.86
CA HIS A 98 5.75 -19.74 6.96
C HIS A 98 5.82 -18.41 7.72
N GLU A 99 6.85 -17.61 7.47
CA GLU A 99 6.90 -16.24 7.98
C GLU A 99 6.22 -15.28 7.01
N LEU A 100 5.35 -14.41 7.53
CA LEU A 100 4.78 -13.31 6.76
C LEU A 100 5.82 -12.19 6.63
N ARG A 101 6.58 -12.24 5.55
CA ARG A 101 7.55 -11.19 5.20
C ARG A 101 6.94 -10.27 4.15
N MET A 102 6.53 -9.06 4.54
CA MET A 102 5.90 -8.06 3.66
C MET A 102 6.65 -7.89 2.33
N LEU A 103 7.98 -7.80 2.41
CA LEU A 103 8.85 -7.68 1.24
C LEU A 103 8.71 -8.84 0.25
N GLU A 104 8.61 -10.08 0.75
CA GLU A 104 8.43 -11.27 -0.09
C GLU A 104 7.03 -11.31 -0.71
N VAL A 105 6.01 -10.87 0.03
CA VAL A 105 4.64 -10.72 -0.49
C VAL A 105 4.63 -9.73 -1.64
N LEU A 106 5.23 -8.55 -1.46
CA LEU A 106 5.36 -7.53 -2.49
C LEU A 106 6.14 -8.04 -3.70
N ARG A 107 7.29 -8.67 -3.46
CA ARG A 107 8.14 -9.24 -4.50
C ARG A 107 7.36 -10.20 -5.40
N ARG A 108 6.63 -11.15 -4.80
CA ARG A 108 5.80 -12.12 -5.54
C ARG A 108 4.63 -11.45 -6.24
N ARG A 109 3.84 -10.65 -5.52
CA ARG A 109 2.66 -9.94 -6.04
C ARG A 109 2.98 -9.10 -7.28
N LEU A 110 4.14 -8.46 -7.27
CA LEU A 110 4.59 -7.56 -8.34
C LEU A 110 5.46 -8.25 -9.40
N GLY A 111 5.70 -9.56 -9.27
CA GLY A 111 6.54 -10.33 -10.20
C GLY A 111 8.00 -9.89 -10.22
N ALA A 112 8.49 -9.32 -9.12
CA ALA A 112 9.88 -8.89 -9.01
C ALA A 112 10.81 -10.09 -8.75
N VAL A 113 11.94 -10.12 -9.43
CA VAL A 113 13.04 -11.04 -9.16
C VAL A 113 13.77 -10.61 -7.89
N GLU A 114 14.10 -9.33 -7.79
CA GLU A 114 14.85 -8.73 -6.68
C GLU A 114 14.14 -7.52 -6.10
N VAL A 115 14.50 -7.15 -4.87
CA VAL A 115 14.03 -5.92 -4.23
C VAL A 115 15.23 -5.10 -3.79
N SER A 116 15.22 -3.81 -4.07
CA SER A 116 16.35 -2.94 -3.75
C SER A 116 16.57 -2.83 -2.23
N PRO A 117 17.82 -2.65 -1.76
CA PRO A 117 18.10 -2.49 -0.33
C PRO A 117 17.37 -1.30 0.31
N ALA A 118 17.19 -0.22 -0.44
CA ALA A 118 16.47 0.96 0.02
C ALA A 118 14.99 0.65 0.32
N LEU A 119 14.30 -0.09 -0.56
CA LEU A 119 12.92 -0.50 -0.29
C LEU A 119 12.85 -1.56 0.81
N ALA A 120 13.82 -2.48 0.87
CA ALA A 120 13.87 -3.51 1.90
C ALA A 120 13.97 -2.95 3.32
N GLN A 121 14.60 -1.79 3.49
CA GLN A 121 14.72 -1.08 4.78
C GLN A 121 13.51 -0.17 5.09
N ASP A 122 12.74 0.23 4.07
CA ASP A 122 11.58 1.12 4.20
C ASP A 122 10.30 0.32 4.52
N THR A 123 10.16 -0.10 5.78
CA THR A 123 9.04 -0.92 6.24
C THR A 123 7.69 -0.20 6.18
N GLU A 124 7.70 1.13 6.30
CA GLU A 124 6.49 1.95 6.17
C GLU A 124 5.97 1.95 4.73
N LEU A 125 6.85 2.15 3.75
CA LEU A 125 6.47 2.09 2.34
C LEU A 125 5.99 0.70 1.95
N GLN A 126 6.65 -0.36 2.44
CA GLN A 126 6.18 -1.74 2.22
C GLN A 126 4.75 -1.94 2.71
N ARG A 127 4.42 -1.43 3.90
CA ARG A 127 3.08 -1.48 4.47
C ARG A 127 2.07 -0.71 3.62
N VAL A 128 2.40 0.51 3.23
CA VAL A 128 1.52 1.35 2.38
C VAL A 128 1.20 0.66 1.06
N LEU A 129 2.19 0.04 0.40
CA LEU A 129 1.99 -0.70 -0.85
C LEU A 129 1.10 -1.94 -0.69
N LEU A 130 1.14 -2.58 0.48
CA LEU A 130 0.28 -3.72 0.76
C LEU A 130 -1.15 -3.27 1.02
N ASP A 131 -1.35 -2.19 1.78
CA ASP A 131 -2.62 -1.93 2.44
C ASP A 131 -3.42 -0.75 1.90
N GLU A 132 -2.74 0.30 1.45
CA GLU A 132 -3.40 1.52 1.00
C GLU A 132 -3.47 1.55 -0.54
N VAL A 133 -2.44 1.05 -1.22
CA VAL A 133 -2.39 1.09 -2.68
C VAL A 133 -3.27 0.00 -3.30
N ASP A 134 -4.28 0.42 -4.04
CA ASP A 134 -5.13 -0.49 -4.81
C ASP A 134 -4.34 -1.27 -5.87
N ASP A 135 -4.70 -2.54 -6.04
CA ASP A 135 -4.10 -3.46 -7.03
C ASP A 135 -4.12 -2.87 -8.46
N ALA A 136 -5.10 -2.02 -8.78
CA ALA A 136 -5.21 -1.35 -10.08
C ALA A 136 -4.04 -0.40 -10.38
N PHE A 137 -3.36 0.12 -9.35
CA PHE A 137 -2.21 1.02 -9.49
C PHE A 137 -0.86 0.30 -9.45
N LEU A 138 -0.85 -0.93 -8.96
CA LEU A 138 0.35 -1.76 -8.90
C LEU A 138 0.56 -2.46 -10.25
N GLU A 139 1.71 -2.21 -10.85
CA GLU A 139 2.11 -2.85 -12.10
C GLU A 139 3.15 -3.92 -11.84
N ARG A 140 3.21 -4.91 -12.74
CA ARG A 140 4.32 -5.85 -12.73
C ARG A 140 5.62 -5.11 -12.99
N VAL A 141 6.66 -5.48 -12.26
CA VAL A 141 7.98 -4.85 -12.37
C VAL A 141 8.64 -5.24 -13.69
N PRO A 142 8.87 -4.30 -14.63
CA PRO A 142 9.32 -4.63 -15.98
C PRO A 142 10.77 -5.14 -16.03
N ALA A 143 11.65 -4.65 -15.15
CA ALA A 143 13.08 -4.99 -15.12
C ALA A 143 13.44 -6.05 -14.08
N GLY A 144 12.45 -6.67 -13.44
CA GLY A 144 12.64 -7.63 -12.35
C GLY A 144 13.14 -7.04 -11.02
N VAL A 145 13.62 -5.79 -10.95
CA VAL A 145 14.05 -5.17 -9.68
C VAL A 145 12.98 -4.20 -9.17
N LEU A 146 12.40 -4.50 -8.01
CA LEU A 146 11.49 -3.59 -7.33
C LEU A 146 12.30 -2.58 -6.51
N ASP A 147 12.31 -1.32 -6.94
CA ASP A 147 12.99 -0.25 -6.22
C ASP A 147 12.03 0.69 -5.47
N ARG A 148 12.63 1.53 -4.61
CA ARG A 148 11.90 2.49 -3.77
C ARG A 148 11.24 3.60 -4.59
N GLU A 149 11.85 4.02 -5.69
CA GLU A 149 11.34 5.13 -6.52
C GLU A 149 10.07 4.72 -7.28
N MET A 150 10.05 3.51 -7.82
CA MET A 150 8.90 2.91 -8.46
C MET A 150 7.77 2.67 -7.47
N ALA A 151 8.08 2.17 -6.27
CA ALA A 151 7.13 2.05 -5.18
C ALA A 151 6.46 3.39 -4.84
N LEU A 152 7.25 4.45 -4.64
CA LEU A 152 6.73 5.80 -4.40
C LEU A 152 5.90 6.33 -5.57
N ALA A 153 6.27 6.00 -6.82
CA ALA A 153 5.49 6.36 -8.00
C ALA A 153 4.08 5.78 -7.95
N TRP A 154 3.93 4.51 -7.53
CA TRP A 154 2.62 3.89 -7.40
C TRP A 154 1.80 4.52 -6.27
N VAL A 155 2.44 4.89 -5.16
CA VAL A 155 1.76 5.65 -4.09
C VAL A 155 1.25 6.99 -4.63
N VAL A 156 2.06 7.71 -5.41
CA VAL A 156 1.62 8.95 -6.08
C VAL A 156 0.42 8.68 -6.99
N HIS A 157 0.47 7.67 -7.85
CA HIS A 157 -0.65 7.33 -8.75
C HIS A 157 -1.94 6.99 -7.98
N HIS A 158 -1.81 6.25 -6.88
CA HIS A 158 -2.93 5.96 -5.98
C HIS A 158 -3.53 7.24 -5.39
N LEU A 159 -2.69 8.16 -4.88
CA LEU A 159 -3.15 9.44 -4.35
C LEU A 159 -3.88 10.27 -5.41
N LEU A 160 -3.33 10.33 -6.63
CA LEU A 160 -3.97 11.00 -7.77
C LEU A 160 -5.28 10.32 -8.17
N GLY A 161 -5.44 9.02 -7.89
CA GLY A 161 -6.56 8.19 -8.33
C GLY A 161 -6.44 7.79 -9.81
N GLY A 162 -5.24 7.79 -10.36
CA GLY A 162 -4.96 7.56 -11.77
C GLY A 162 -3.47 7.47 -12.07
N LYS A 163 -3.11 6.87 -13.21
CA LYS A 163 -1.71 6.72 -13.67
C LYS A 163 -1.19 7.94 -14.45
N GLN A 164 -1.88 9.07 -14.35
CA GLN A 164 -1.48 10.30 -15.02
C GLN A 164 -0.26 10.93 -14.34
N ALA A 165 0.57 11.61 -15.13
CA ALA A 165 1.70 12.35 -14.58
C ALA A 165 1.22 13.45 -13.63
N PRO A 166 1.88 13.65 -12.47
CA PRO A 166 1.55 14.74 -11.56
C PRO A 166 2.00 16.07 -12.18
N THR A 167 1.12 16.69 -12.96
CA THR A 167 1.30 18.06 -13.46
C THR A 167 0.63 19.04 -12.51
N PRO A 168 1.02 20.33 -12.50
CA PRO A 168 0.37 21.33 -11.65
C PRO A 168 -1.17 21.36 -11.77
N SER A 169 -1.69 21.31 -13.00
CA SER A 169 -3.14 21.30 -13.25
C SER A 169 -3.82 20.05 -12.72
N VAL A 170 -3.19 18.88 -12.85
CA VAL A 170 -3.70 17.63 -12.27
C VAL A 170 -3.76 17.74 -10.76
N LEU A 171 -2.66 18.16 -10.12
CA LEU A 171 -2.56 18.25 -8.67
C LEU A 171 -3.65 19.14 -8.10
N LEU A 172 -3.84 20.34 -8.66
CA LEU A 172 -4.90 21.26 -8.26
C LEU A 172 -6.31 20.65 -8.41
N GLY A 173 -6.55 19.86 -9.45
CA GLY A 173 -7.85 19.22 -9.69
C GLY A 173 -8.16 18.03 -8.76
N VAL A 174 -7.16 17.47 -8.07
CA VAL A 174 -7.31 16.25 -7.26
C VAL A 174 -6.86 16.38 -5.81
N VAL A 175 -6.29 17.51 -5.40
CA VAL A 175 -5.67 17.73 -4.09
C VAL A 175 -6.55 17.38 -2.88
N GLN A 176 -7.84 17.73 -2.91
CA GLN A 176 -8.78 17.34 -1.83
C GLN A 176 -8.93 15.81 -1.72
N ARG A 177 -9.02 15.11 -2.87
CA ARG A 177 -9.05 13.64 -2.90
C ARG A 177 -7.71 13.03 -2.49
N MET A 178 -6.59 13.69 -2.81
CA MET A 178 -5.28 13.25 -2.35
C MET A 178 -5.19 13.28 -0.82
N ALA A 179 -5.66 14.34 -0.15
CA ALA A 179 -5.66 14.38 1.32
C ALA A 179 -6.52 13.28 1.94
N GLN A 180 -7.70 13.02 1.38
CA GLN A 180 -8.55 11.92 1.84
C GLN A 180 -7.84 10.57 1.74
N ARG A 181 -7.14 10.31 0.63
CA ARG A 181 -6.36 9.08 0.44
C ARG A 181 -5.06 9.04 1.26
N ALA A 182 -4.51 10.19 1.60
CA ALA A 182 -3.30 10.29 2.41
C ALA A 182 -3.55 10.05 3.90
N ALA A 183 -4.80 10.05 4.37
CA ALA A 183 -5.14 9.98 5.80
C ALA A 183 -4.63 8.71 6.53
N GLY A 184 -4.31 7.63 5.80
CA GLY A 184 -3.71 6.40 6.36
C GLY A 184 -2.21 6.24 6.10
N ILE A 185 -1.60 7.15 5.34
CA ILE A 185 -0.22 7.03 4.88
C ILE A 185 0.73 7.65 5.94
N PRO A 186 1.78 6.94 6.37
CA PRO A 186 2.77 7.46 7.30
C PRO A 186 3.48 8.70 6.78
N GLU A 187 3.85 9.59 7.71
CA GLU A 187 4.57 10.82 7.40
C GLU A 187 5.87 10.55 6.63
N GLY A 188 6.64 9.52 7.02
CA GLY A 188 7.90 9.15 6.34
C GLY A 188 7.70 8.82 4.85
N VAL A 189 6.59 8.16 4.52
CA VAL A 189 6.21 7.87 3.13
C VAL A 189 5.72 9.14 2.43
N LEU A 190 4.95 9.98 3.11
CA LEU A 190 4.47 11.26 2.56
C LEU A 190 5.62 12.24 2.26
N VAL A 191 6.72 12.21 3.02
CA VAL A 191 7.95 12.96 2.70
C VAL A 191 8.52 12.49 1.36
N GLY A 192 8.67 11.18 1.14
CA GLY A 192 9.12 10.65 -0.15
C GLY A 192 8.18 10.97 -1.31
N VAL A 193 6.86 10.96 -1.06
CA VAL A 193 5.84 11.42 -2.02
C VAL A 193 6.05 12.90 -2.35
N SER A 194 6.27 13.75 -1.34
CA SER A 194 6.49 15.19 -1.51
C SER A 194 7.71 15.49 -2.38
N GLU A 195 8.84 14.81 -2.12
CA GLU A 195 10.04 14.91 -2.94
C GLU A 195 9.76 14.53 -4.40
N ARG A 196 9.01 13.44 -4.61
CA ARG A 196 8.65 12.98 -5.96
C ARG A 196 7.69 13.93 -6.68
N LEU A 197 6.71 14.49 -5.98
CA LEU A 197 5.82 15.52 -6.53
C LEU A 197 6.61 16.77 -6.90
N SER A 198 7.58 17.19 -6.07
CA SER A 198 8.46 18.32 -6.33
C SER A 198 9.28 18.12 -7.61
N LEU A 199 9.85 16.92 -7.81
CA LEU A 199 10.60 16.59 -9.03
C LEU A 199 9.73 16.63 -10.29
N ALA A 200 8.47 16.21 -10.20
CA ALA A 200 7.61 16.06 -11.36
C ALA A 200 6.76 17.30 -11.70
N ALA A 201 6.32 18.07 -10.69
CA ALA A 201 5.49 19.27 -10.84
C ALA A 201 6.17 20.56 -10.38
N GLY A 202 7.45 20.51 -10.02
CA GLY A 202 8.22 21.67 -9.57
C GLY A 202 7.68 22.27 -8.26
N PRO A 203 7.70 23.61 -8.12
CA PRO A 203 7.26 24.30 -6.91
C PRO A 203 5.84 23.96 -6.44
N VAL A 204 4.90 23.76 -7.39
CA VAL A 204 3.52 23.36 -7.08
C VAL A 204 3.48 21.98 -6.43
N GLY A 205 4.26 21.04 -6.96
CA GLY A 205 4.36 19.69 -6.40
C GLY A 205 4.92 19.69 -4.98
N ARG A 206 5.95 20.49 -4.73
CA ARG A 206 6.52 20.68 -3.38
C ARG A 206 5.47 21.20 -2.40
N LEU A 207 4.73 22.26 -2.76
CA LEU A 207 3.72 22.86 -1.88
C LEU A 207 2.60 21.86 -1.53
N VAL A 208 2.12 21.12 -2.52
CA VAL A 208 1.10 20.06 -2.30
C VAL A 208 1.66 18.95 -1.42
N GLY A 209 2.90 18.52 -1.67
CA GLY A 209 3.57 17.50 -0.87
C GLY A 209 3.74 17.91 0.59
N GLU A 210 4.24 19.12 0.87
CA GLU A 210 4.34 19.65 2.22
C GLU A 210 2.99 19.74 2.93
N TRP A 211 1.93 20.13 2.22
CA TRP A 211 0.60 20.17 2.79
C TRP A 211 0.07 18.77 3.16
N LEU A 212 0.33 17.76 2.32
CA LEU A 212 -0.02 16.37 2.62
C LEU A 212 0.74 15.87 3.87
N VAL A 213 2.04 16.16 3.98
CA VAL A 213 2.86 15.81 5.15
C VAL A 213 2.30 16.44 6.43
N ARG A 214 1.77 17.66 6.37
CA ARG A 214 1.11 18.35 7.50
C ARG A 214 -0.30 17.81 7.82
N GLY A 215 -0.75 16.73 7.17
CA GLY A 215 -2.01 16.06 7.44
C GLY A 215 -3.20 16.56 6.62
N GLY A 216 -2.98 17.30 5.53
CA GLY A 216 -4.03 17.59 4.55
C GLY A 216 -5.20 18.43 5.09
N GLY A 217 -4.95 19.31 6.07
CA GLY A 217 -5.95 20.15 6.71
C GLY A 217 -6.61 21.18 5.77
N ALA A 218 -7.53 21.99 6.30
CA ALA A 218 -8.33 22.93 5.52
C ALA A 218 -7.48 23.78 4.54
N PRO A 219 -7.92 23.94 3.28
CA PRO A 219 -7.07 24.42 2.21
C PRO A 219 -6.55 25.87 2.29
N GLY A 220 -7.11 26.68 3.19
CA GLY A 220 -7.05 28.15 3.19
C GLY A 220 -5.70 28.78 2.81
N PRO A 221 -4.64 28.70 3.64
CA PRO A 221 -3.42 29.47 3.40
C PRO A 221 -2.54 28.93 2.25
N TRP A 222 -2.58 27.62 1.99
CA TRP A 222 -1.69 27.02 1.00
C TRP A 222 -2.25 27.12 -0.42
N VAL A 223 -3.58 27.15 -0.59
CA VAL A 223 -4.21 27.37 -1.89
C VAL A 223 -3.77 28.70 -2.48
N GLN A 224 -3.79 29.77 -1.68
CA GLN A 224 -3.30 31.07 -2.14
C GLN A 224 -1.80 31.05 -2.48
N ALA A 225 -0.98 30.33 -1.71
CA ALA A 225 0.45 30.17 -2.02
C ALA A 225 0.69 29.39 -3.33
N VAL A 226 -0.07 28.32 -3.59
CA VAL A 226 0.02 27.55 -4.83
C VAL A 226 -0.46 28.37 -6.04
N VAL A 227 -1.55 29.11 -5.90
CA VAL A 227 -2.06 30.01 -6.95
C VAL A 227 -1.04 31.10 -7.26
N ALA A 228 -0.47 31.75 -6.23
CA ALA A 228 0.56 32.76 -6.39
C ALA A 228 1.81 32.21 -7.10
N GLU A 229 2.31 31.04 -6.70
CA GLU A 229 3.48 30.41 -7.31
C GLU A 229 3.20 29.96 -8.76
N ALA A 230 1.99 29.45 -9.05
CA ALA A 230 1.60 29.07 -10.40
C ALA A 230 1.52 30.29 -11.34
N VAL A 231 0.98 31.41 -10.86
CA VAL A 231 0.92 32.69 -11.59
C VAL A 231 2.34 33.23 -11.84
N ASP A 232 3.21 33.21 -10.82
CA ASP A 232 4.58 33.71 -10.95
C ASP A 232 5.44 32.83 -11.87
N THR A 233 5.29 31.50 -11.79
CA THR A 233 5.98 30.56 -12.70
C THR A 233 5.54 30.77 -14.15
N ALA A 234 4.24 31.00 -14.39
CA ALA A 234 3.72 31.32 -15.72
C ALA A 234 4.26 32.67 -16.24
N GLY A 235 4.39 33.66 -15.36
CA GLY A 235 5.01 34.96 -15.67
C GLY A 235 6.49 34.84 -16.05
N ARG A 236 7.28 34.07 -15.28
CA ARG A 236 8.71 33.84 -15.52
C ARG A 236 9.00 33.07 -16.82
N ALA A 237 8.09 32.19 -17.24
CA ALA A 237 8.23 31.41 -18.48
C ALA A 237 8.07 32.22 -19.78
N GLY A 238 7.83 33.55 -19.71
CA GLY A 238 7.72 34.39 -20.89
C GLY A 238 6.48 34.11 -21.74
N VAL A 239 5.46 33.44 -21.18
CA VAL A 239 4.15 33.27 -21.82
C VAL A 239 3.47 34.64 -21.82
N GLY A 240 3.81 35.45 -22.82
CA GLY A 240 3.41 36.85 -22.92
C GLY A 240 1.92 37.09 -22.69
N GLY A 241 1.62 38.01 -21.78
CA GLY A 241 0.35 38.73 -21.77
C GLY A 241 -0.89 37.98 -21.31
N ARG A 242 -0.80 36.87 -20.57
CA ARG A 242 -1.97 36.29 -19.90
C ARG A 242 -2.23 37.04 -18.59
N THR A 243 -3.30 37.82 -18.55
CA THR A 243 -3.78 38.53 -17.34
C THR A 243 -4.11 37.54 -16.21
N LEU A 244 -4.07 37.98 -14.94
CA LEU A 244 -4.53 37.23 -13.76
C LEU A 244 -5.84 36.45 -14.00
N GLY A 245 -6.81 37.05 -14.69
CA GLY A 245 -8.08 36.40 -15.05
C GLY A 245 -7.97 35.19 -15.99
N GLN A 246 -6.89 35.05 -16.77
CA GLN A 246 -6.62 33.85 -17.57
C GLN A 246 -5.92 32.76 -16.75
N ALA A 247 -5.09 33.11 -15.76
CA ALA A 247 -4.54 32.14 -14.83
C ALA A 247 -5.63 31.58 -13.90
N GLU A 248 -6.56 32.43 -13.44
CA GLU A 248 -7.76 32.02 -12.69
C GLU A 248 -8.67 31.09 -13.49
N SER A 249 -8.73 31.23 -14.82
CA SER A 249 -9.53 30.34 -15.68
C SER A 249 -9.02 28.89 -15.69
N VAL A 250 -7.74 28.67 -15.38
CA VAL A 250 -7.12 27.33 -15.26
C VAL A 250 -7.39 26.72 -13.89
N LEU A 251 -7.79 27.52 -12.90
CA LEU A 251 -8.10 27.04 -11.57
C LEU A 251 -9.47 26.32 -11.56
N PRO A 252 -9.59 25.20 -10.84
CA PRO A 252 -10.87 24.55 -10.60
C PRO A 252 -11.88 25.53 -9.96
N PRO A 253 -13.20 25.40 -10.24
CA PRO A 253 -14.22 26.34 -9.74
C PRO A 253 -14.18 26.54 -8.21
N TRP A 254 -14.04 25.46 -7.44
CA TRP A 254 -13.97 25.52 -5.98
C TRP A 254 -12.74 26.30 -5.46
N LEU A 255 -11.62 26.26 -6.20
CA LEU A 255 -10.40 26.98 -5.84
C LEU A 255 -10.56 28.49 -6.08
N ARG A 256 -11.36 28.87 -7.07
CA ARG A 256 -11.71 30.28 -7.33
C ARG A 256 -12.62 30.82 -6.25
N GLU A 257 -13.59 30.02 -5.80
CA GLU A 257 -14.49 30.38 -4.70
C GLU A 257 -13.71 30.58 -3.39
N GLU A 258 -12.75 29.71 -3.07
CA GLU A 258 -11.88 29.88 -1.89
C GLU A 258 -10.92 31.07 -2.02
N ALA A 259 -10.32 31.29 -3.20
CA ALA A 259 -9.47 32.44 -3.44
C ALA A 259 -10.24 33.76 -3.29
N ALA A 260 -11.48 33.82 -3.77
CA ALA A 260 -12.37 34.98 -3.64
C ALA A 260 -12.88 35.19 -2.22
N ALA A 261 -13.06 34.12 -1.42
CA ALA A 261 -13.50 34.21 -0.03
C ALA A 261 -12.39 34.65 0.93
N GLY A 262 -11.12 34.50 0.54
CA GLY A 262 -9.94 34.88 1.33
C GLY A 262 -9.31 36.22 0.94
N ALA A 263 -9.89 36.96 0.00
CA ALA A 263 -9.48 38.31 -0.41
C ALA A 263 -10.41 39.38 0.19
#